data_AF-A0A5K1A862-F1
#
_entry.id   AF-A0A5K1A862-F1
#
_cell.length_a   1.000
_cell.length_b   1.000
_cell.length_c   1.000
_cell.angle_alpha   90.00
_cell.angle_beta   90.00
_cell.angle_gamma   90.00
#
_symmetry.space_group_name_H-M   'P 1'
#
loop_
_entity.id
_entity.type
_entity.pdbx_description
1 polymer ?
#
loop_
_entity_poly.entity_id
_entity_poly.type
_entity_poly.pdbx_seq_one_letter_code
_entity_poly.pdbx_strand_id
1 'polypeptide(L)' 'SLIANEDFQHILRILNTNVDGRQKIMFALTSIKGIGRRFANIVCKKADIDMNK' A
#
# COMPACT_ATOMS: atom_id res chain seq x y z
N SER A 1 6.84 -7.00 -24.78
CA SER A 1 7.89 -6.91 -23.74
C SER A 1 7.20 -6.83 -22.40
N LEU A 2 7.42 -7.83 -21.54
CA LEU A 2 6.90 -7.82 -20.18
C LEU A 2 7.61 -6.66 -19.47
N ILE A 3 6.94 -5.52 -19.34
CA ILE A 3 7.43 -4.37 -18.59
C ILE A 3 7.37 -4.80 -17.12
N ALA A 4 8.38 -5.53 -16.66
CA ALA A 4 8.72 -5.53 -15.26
C ALA A 4 9.12 -4.08 -14.97
N ASN A 5 8.22 -3.31 -14.36
CA ASN A 5 8.58 -2.01 -13.83
C ASN A 5 9.79 -2.25 -12.93
N GLU A 6 10.96 -1.78 -13.35
CA GLU A 6 12.23 -1.99 -12.65
C GLU A 6 12.17 -1.44 -11.20
N ASP A 7 11.19 -0.57 -10.92
CA ASP A 7 10.92 0.05 -9.63
C ASP A 7 9.84 -0.67 -8.78
N PHE A 8 9.37 -1.85 -9.15
CA PHE A 8 8.36 -2.55 -8.34
C PHE A 8 8.97 -3.12 -7.05
N GLN A 9 8.54 -2.60 -5.90
CA GLN A 9 8.94 -3.09 -4.59
C GLN A 9 7.98 -4.17 -4.09
N HIS A 10 8.47 -5.41 -4.00
CA HIS A 10 7.69 -6.54 -3.47
C HIS A 10 7.37 -6.41 -1.98
N ILE A 11 8.30 -5.86 -1.21
CA ILE A 11 8.14 -5.66 0.24
C ILE A 11 8.54 -4.23 0.54
N LEU A 12 7.63 -3.48 1.14
CA LEU A 12 7.88 -2.14 1.64
C LEU A 12 7.96 -2.18 3.16
N ARG A 13 8.91 -1.46 3.74
CA ARG A 13 9.02 -1.33 5.20
C ARG A 13 8.51 0.04 5.64
N ILE A 14 7.42 0.04 6.39
CA ILE A 14 6.75 1.25 6.87
C ILE A 14 6.45 1.07 8.36
N LEU A 15 6.86 2.04 9.19
CA LEU A 15 6.61 2.02 10.65
C LEU A 15 6.98 0.68 11.31
N ASN A 16 8.20 0.18 11.04
CA ASN A 16 8.73 -1.10 11.54
C ASN A 16 7.90 -2.35 11.15
N THR A 17 6.95 -2.22 10.23
CA THR A 17 6.13 -3.31 9.70
C THR A 17 6.51 -3.59 8.24
N ASN A 18 6.54 -4.85 7.85
CA ASN A 18 6.73 -5.27 6.46
C ASN A 18 5.37 -5.34 5.76
N VAL A 19 5.21 -4.59 4.68
CA VAL A 19 3.99 -4.46 3.89
C VAL A 19 4.21 -5.13 2.53
N ASP A 20 3.25 -5.93 2.08
CA ASP A 20 3.30 -6.60 0.79
C ASP A 20 2.87 -5.66 -0.34
N GLY A 21 3.76 -5.45 -1.32
CA GLY A 21 3.53 -4.59 -2.49
C GLY A 21 2.64 -5.22 -3.56
N ARG A 22 2.33 -6.53 -3.46
CA ARG A 22 1.41 -7.20 -4.38
C ARG A 22 -0.07 -6.94 -4.06
N GLN A 23 -0.36 -6.47 -2.86
CA GLN A 23 -1.72 -6.15 -2.43
C GLN A 23 -2.07 -4.70 -2.76
N LYS A 24 -3.35 -4.45 -3.04
CA LYS A 24 -3.84 -3.07 -3.21
C LYS A 24 -3.54 -2.25 -1.97
N ILE A 25 -3.20 -0.99 -2.17
CA ILE A 25 -2.68 -0.07 -1.14
C ILE A 25 -3.60 -0.01 0.09
N MET A 26 -4.92 0.02 -0.12
CA MET A 26 -5.90 0.05 0.99
C MET A 26 -5.82 -1.15 1.94
N PHE A 27 -5.51 -2.34 1.43
CA PHE A 27 -5.41 -3.55 2.26
C PHE A 27 -4.00 -3.69 2.81
N ALA A 28 -2.99 -3.36 2.00
CA ALA A 28 -1.59 -3.40 2.40
C ALA A 28 -1.34 -2.53 3.65
N LEU A 29 -1.93 -1.33 3.72
CA LEU A 29 -1.82 -0.43 4.87
C LEU A 29 -2.43 -0.97 6.17
N THR A 30 -3.38 -1.93 6.10
CA THR A 30 -4.01 -2.50 7.31
C THR A 30 -3.11 -3.46 8.09
N SER A 31 -1.99 -3.88 7.49
CA SER A 31 -0.96 -4.66 8.19
C SER A 31 -0.28 -3.86 9.30
N ILE A 32 -0.32 -2.52 9.22
CA ILE A 32 0.24 -1.62 10.23
C ILE A 32 -0.73 -1.53 11.41
N LYS A 33 -0.24 -1.83 12.62
CA LYS A 33 -1.04 -1.74 13.85
C LYS A 33 -1.60 -0.32 14.03
N GLY A 34 -2.91 -0.23 14.24
CA GLY A 34 -3.63 1.04 14.39
C GLY A 34 -4.23 1.58 13.09
N ILE A 35 -3.90 1.03 11.92
CA ILE A 35 -4.52 1.40 10.64
C ILE A 35 -5.61 0.38 10.28
N GLY A 36 -6.86 0.81 10.39
CA GLY A 36 -8.01 0.04 9.89
C GLY A 36 -8.40 0.41 8.47
N ARG A 37 -9.25 -0.40 7.83
CA ARG A 37 -9.78 -0.17 6.46
C ARG A 37 -10.35 1.23 6.24
N ARG A 38 -11.08 1.77 7.24
CA ARG A 38 -11.67 3.13 7.17
C ARG A 38 -10.59 4.21 7.16
N PHE A 39 -9.56 4.04 7.99
CA PHE A 39 -8.46 4.99 8.06
C PHE A 39 -7.60 4.94 6.79
N ALA A 40 -7.26 3.74 6.31
CA ALA A 40 -6.52 3.54 5.07
C ALA A 40 -7.22 4.21 3.87
N ASN A 41 -8.55 4.10 3.75
CA ASN A 41 -9.31 4.74 2.68
C ASN A 41 -9.24 6.28 2.75
N ILE A 42 -9.38 6.87 3.94
CA ILE A 42 -9.27 8.32 4.11
C ILE A 42 -7.85 8.81 3.78
N VAL A 43 -6.81 8.06 4.20
CA VAL A 43 -5.42 8.39 3.89
C VAL A 43 -5.17 8.34 2.37
N CYS A 44 -5.63 7.30 1.68
CA CYS A 44 -5.48 7.20 0.22
C CYS A 44 -6.17 8.36 -0.50
N LYS A 45 -7.38 8.74 -0.07
CA LYS A 45 -8.11 9.90 -0.61
C LYS A 45 -7.42 11.22 -0.31
N LYS A 46 -6.81 11.38 0.86
CA LYS A 46 -6.14 12.62 1.25
C LYS A 46 -4.78 12.77 0.58
N ALA A 47 -4.13 11.66 0.26
CA ALA A 47 -2.86 11.61 -0.46
C ALA A 47 -3.03 11.59 -1.98
N ASP A 48 -4.26 11.74 -2.49
CA ASP A 48 -4.59 11.69 -3.92
C ASP A 48 -4.03 10.43 -4.64
N ILE A 49 -4.07 9.29 -3.94
CA ILE A 49 -3.61 7.99 -4.45
C ILE A 49 -4.80 7.21 -5.03
N ASP A 50 -4.66 6.69 -6.24
CA ASP A 50 -5.64 5.80 -6.85
C ASP A 50 -5.74 4.47 -6.07
N MET A 51 -6.95 4.16 -5.61
CA MET A 51 -7.26 2.96 -4.81
C MET A 51 -7.36 1.68 -5.67
N ASN A 52 -7.33 1.79 -6.99
CA ASN A 52 -7.36 0.66 -7.90
C ASN A 52 -5.96 0.12 -8.24
N LYS A 53 -4.90 0.82 -7.81
CA LYS A 53 -3.50 0.44 -7.96
C LYS A 53 -3.04 -0.45 -6.80
#